data_AF-A0A1I3K0E0-F1
#
_entry.id   AF-A0A1I3K0E0-F1
#
_cell.length_a   1.000
_cell.length_b   1.000
_cell.length_c   1.000
_cell.angle_alpha   90.00
_cell.angle_beta   90.00
_cell.angle_gamma   90.00
#
_symmetry.space_group_name_H-M   'P 1'
#
loop_
_entity.id
_entity.type
_entity.pdbx_description
1 polymer ?
#
loop_
_entity_poly.entity_id
_entity_poly.type
_entity_poly.pdbx_seq_one_letter_code
_entity_poly.pdbx_strand_id
1 'polypeptide(L)'
;MINSLRKEFEKVYFSNISTTKGLENLASNIGVSKNSLRRFLGKIKNSSQLRLSTLNLISARLGYRDFQDFCDTFQNGEVSLDFELLDIYYGLVKGEGTRLNDRIFQKANFYFAEKILSNPKNLQEFIKRFADNEEALEYVLAWHPFYEKAAQKEYQDALLKLVKITKDAHIKVFAYSFVFYGRFMSEKLNLEDAADLMKKIELQVVKMRKESDVYMAFPEARYTIAKYFYMFLQEQKSTGDQISASYELKNLPENGGILFAEQIIFRTYVSSALNAIERYEDADACFKEIPTEKQLNEFAEENPHLQANIFLYKITRAITLFYLGKRSDAVTIFESLPIDINDGKNFPFDCKIYFELQYYRLGKHLFPKREDLKLRFDFLIAKTQYTFLNRFQC
;
A
#
# COMPACT_ATOMS: atom_id res chain seq x y z
N MET A 1 4.37 28.68 2.90
CA MET A 1 3.01 28.42 2.35
C MET A 1 2.99 28.28 0.83
N ILE A 2 3.24 29.32 0.02
CA ILE A 2 3.21 29.21 -1.45
C ILE A 2 4.17 28.11 -1.99
N ASN A 3 5.38 27.99 -1.44
CA ASN A 3 6.30 26.91 -1.81
C ASN A 3 5.78 25.51 -1.44
N SER A 4 5.00 25.39 -0.35
CA SER A 4 4.36 24.14 0.05
C SER A 4 3.24 23.76 -0.93
N LEU A 5 2.38 24.73 -1.28
CA LEU A 5 1.35 24.57 -2.31
C LEU A 5 1.98 24.17 -3.65
N ARG A 6 3.11 24.80 -4.02
CA ARG A 6 3.87 24.46 -5.22
C ARG A 6 4.35 23.01 -5.20
N LYS A 7 4.92 22.55 -4.09
CA LYS A 7 5.37 21.15 -3.97
C LYS A 7 4.22 20.16 -4.13
N GLU A 8 3.06 20.41 -3.52
CA GLU A 8 1.88 19.58 -3.74
C GLU A 8 1.41 19.62 -5.19
N PHE A 9 1.37 20.80 -5.78
CA PHE A 9 0.98 20.96 -7.17
C PHE A 9 1.91 20.23 -8.15
N GLU A 10 3.22 20.30 -7.91
CA GLU A 10 4.23 19.62 -8.72
C GLU A 10 4.14 18.10 -8.60
N LYS A 11 3.82 17.57 -7.40
CA LYS A 11 3.57 16.13 -7.22
C LYS A 11 2.39 15.64 -8.07
N VAL A 12 1.30 16.39 -8.11
CA VAL A 12 0.08 16.00 -8.84
C VAL A 12 0.26 16.16 -10.35
N TYR A 13 0.87 17.26 -10.81
CA TYR A 13 0.87 17.65 -12.22
C TYR A 13 2.22 17.54 -12.94
N PHE A 14 3.19 16.83 -12.37
CA PHE A 14 4.57 16.75 -12.87
C PHE A 14 4.69 16.55 -14.39
N SER A 15 3.93 15.61 -14.97
CA SER A 15 3.96 15.32 -16.42
C SER A 15 3.47 16.49 -17.27
N ASN A 16 2.42 17.17 -16.81
CA ASN A 16 1.79 18.28 -17.52
C ASN A 16 2.66 19.54 -17.45
N ILE A 17 3.28 19.81 -16.31
CA ILE A 17 4.15 21.00 -16.14
C ILE A 17 5.52 20.84 -16.82
N SER A 18 5.89 19.62 -17.21
CA SER A 18 7.19 19.31 -17.85
C SER A 18 7.23 19.66 -19.33
N THR A 19 6.09 19.82 -20.00
CA THR A 19 6.01 20.20 -21.42
C THR A 19 5.27 21.53 -21.60
N THR A 20 5.62 22.29 -22.63
CA THR A 20 4.98 23.60 -22.90
C THR A 20 3.48 23.44 -23.19
N LYS A 21 3.12 22.42 -23.98
CA LYS A 21 1.72 22.10 -24.33
C LYS A 21 0.92 21.58 -23.14
N GLY A 22 1.53 20.73 -22.31
CA GLY A 22 0.89 20.25 -21.08
C GLY A 22 0.62 21.39 -20.09
N LEU A 23 1.53 22.36 -20.01
CA LEU A 23 1.39 23.52 -19.13
C LEU A 23 0.32 24.51 -19.63
N GLU A 24 0.17 24.66 -20.94
CA GLU A 24 -0.93 25.43 -21.55
C GLU A 24 -2.30 24.82 -21.27
N ASN A 25 -2.43 23.52 -21.52
CA ASN A 25 -3.67 22.80 -21.25
C ASN A 25 -4.03 22.83 -19.77
N LEU A 26 -3.04 22.64 -18.89
CA LEU A 26 -3.24 22.70 -17.44
C LEU A 26 -3.66 24.09 -16.97
N ALA A 27 -3.05 25.15 -17.50
CA ALA A 27 -3.43 26.53 -17.17
C ALA A 27 -4.88 26.83 -17.58
N SER A 28 -5.27 26.41 -18.80
CA SER A 28 -6.65 26.52 -19.30
C SER A 28 -7.63 25.78 -18.40
N ASN A 29 -7.32 24.55 -18.02
CA ASN A 29 -8.20 23.71 -17.19
C ASN A 29 -8.38 24.25 -15.76
N ILE A 30 -7.40 25.00 -15.24
CA ILE A 30 -7.48 25.64 -13.91
C ILE A 30 -8.16 27.00 -14.00
N GLY A 31 -8.32 27.58 -15.19
CA GLY A 31 -8.83 28.94 -15.37
C GLY A 31 -7.81 30.02 -15.01
N VAL A 32 -6.51 29.72 -15.11
CA VAL A 32 -5.43 30.69 -14.87
C VAL A 32 -4.64 30.95 -16.16
N SER A 33 -4.06 32.14 -16.29
CA SER A 33 -3.19 32.40 -17.44
C SER A 33 -1.90 31.57 -17.37
N LYS A 34 -1.41 31.12 -18.53
CA LYS A 34 -0.13 30.39 -18.69
C LYS A 34 1.01 31.05 -17.92
N ASN A 35 1.11 32.37 -17.99
CA ASN A 35 2.17 33.12 -17.31
C ASN A 35 2.00 33.14 -15.79
N SER A 36 0.76 33.15 -15.28
CA SER A 36 0.51 33.07 -13.84
C SER A 36 0.88 31.68 -13.29
N LEU A 37 0.57 30.62 -14.03
CA LEU A 37 0.98 29.26 -13.67
C LEU A 37 2.50 29.08 -13.72
N ARG A 38 3.17 29.60 -14.76
CA ARG A 38 4.65 29.58 -14.85
C ARG A 38 5.32 30.35 -13.71
N ARG A 39 4.76 31.49 -13.31
CA ARG A 39 5.22 32.26 -12.13
C ARG A 39 5.01 31.49 -10.85
N PHE A 40 3.84 30.86 -10.68
CA PHE A 40 3.56 30.02 -9.52
C PHE A 40 4.60 28.90 -9.38
N LEU A 41 4.97 28.24 -10.48
CA LEU A 41 6.00 27.19 -10.54
C LEU A 41 7.46 27.71 -10.45
N GLY A 42 7.68 29.02 -10.30
CA GLY A 42 9.04 29.59 -10.24
C GLY A 42 9.80 29.55 -11.57
N LYS A 43 9.13 29.26 -12.70
CA LYS A 43 9.72 29.21 -14.06
C LYS A 43 9.91 30.58 -14.71
N ILE A 44 9.45 31.65 -14.07
CA ILE A 44 9.68 33.05 -14.47
C ILE A 44 10.09 33.81 -13.21
N LYS A 45 11.27 34.44 -13.22
CA LYS A 45 11.70 35.36 -12.15
C LYS A 45 11.09 36.74 -12.40
N ASN A 46 10.25 37.23 -11.51
CA ASN A 46 9.83 38.64 -11.53
C ASN A 46 9.32 39.12 -10.15
N SER A 47 9.35 40.44 -9.94
CA SER A 47 9.08 41.15 -8.67
C SER A 47 7.60 41.31 -8.31
N SER A 48 6.67 40.81 -9.12
CA SER A 48 5.23 40.93 -8.86
C SER A 48 4.70 39.76 -8.04
N GLN A 49 3.99 40.07 -6.95
CA GLN A 49 3.40 39.09 -6.05
C GLN A 49 2.31 38.28 -6.78
N LEU A 50 2.29 36.97 -6.59
CA LEU A 50 1.23 36.09 -7.08
C LEU A 50 -0.12 36.58 -6.53
N ARG A 51 -1.10 36.77 -7.41
CA ARG A 51 -2.44 37.21 -6.99
C ARG A 51 -3.11 36.12 -6.18
N LEU A 52 -3.83 36.51 -5.12
CA LEU A 52 -4.60 35.60 -4.28
C LEU A 52 -5.62 34.80 -5.10
N SER A 53 -6.27 35.42 -6.10
CA SER A 53 -7.21 34.71 -6.99
C SER A 53 -6.57 33.55 -7.75
N THR A 54 -5.32 33.70 -8.20
CA THR A 54 -4.57 32.61 -8.83
C THR A 54 -4.26 31.51 -7.82
N LEU A 55 -3.87 31.87 -6.59
CA LEU A 55 -3.60 30.89 -5.54
C LEU A 55 -4.87 30.14 -5.15
N ASN A 56 -6.02 30.81 -5.06
CA ASN A 56 -7.31 30.18 -4.76
C ASN A 56 -7.69 29.15 -5.83
N LEU A 57 -7.57 29.48 -7.12
CA LEU A 57 -7.87 28.54 -8.21
C LEU A 57 -6.93 27.32 -8.21
N ILE A 58 -5.65 27.54 -7.91
CA ILE A 58 -4.66 26.45 -7.80
C ILE A 58 -4.97 25.57 -6.59
N SER A 59 -5.32 26.16 -5.44
CA SER A 59 -5.71 25.45 -4.23
C SER A 59 -7.00 24.64 -4.43
N ALA A 60 -8.03 25.22 -5.05
CA ALA A 60 -9.24 24.53 -5.49
C ALA A 60 -8.93 23.31 -6.34
N ARG A 61 -7.98 23.44 -7.28
CA ARG A 61 -7.59 22.32 -8.13
C ARG A 61 -6.91 21.18 -7.34
N LEU A 62 -6.25 21.48 -6.22
CA LEU A 62 -5.64 20.49 -5.34
C LEU A 62 -6.59 19.94 -4.27
N GLY A 63 -7.86 20.37 -4.32
CA GLY A 63 -8.93 19.94 -3.44
C GLY A 63 -9.02 20.70 -2.12
N TYR A 64 -8.55 21.94 -2.06
CA TYR A 64 -8.79 22.87 -0.93
C TYR A 64 -9.82 23.92 -1.35
N ARG A 65 -10.64 24.47 -0.46
CA ARG A 65 -11.62 25.51 -0.85
C ARG A 65 -10.96 26.72 -1.52
N ASP A 66 -9.87 27.20 -0.93
CA ASP A 66 -9.09 28.33 -1.41
C ASP A 66 -7.67 28.31 -0.82
N PHE A 67 -6.89 29.38 -1.02
CA PHE A 67 -5.53 29.44 -0.51
C PHE A 67 -5.46 29.57 1.02
N GLN A 68 -6.46 30.19 1.65
CA GLN A 68 -6.51 30.30 3.10
C GLN A 68 -6.83 28.94 3.72
N ASP A 69 -7.81 28.22 3.17
CA ASP A 69 -8.14 26.84 3.53
C ASP A 69 -6.90 25.96 3.42
N PHE A 70 -6.12 26.05 2.33
CA PHE A 70 -4.83 25.37 2.23
C PHE A 70 -3.87 25.77 3.36
N CYS A 71 -3.77 27.06 3.69
CA CYS A 71 -2.85 27.52 4.73
C CYS A 71 -3.26 27.02 6.11
N ASP A 72 -4.53 27.09 6.45
CA ASP A 72 -5.09 26.62 7.71
C ASP A 72 -4.97 25.11 7.82
N THR A 73 -5.27 24.40 6.74
CA THR A 73 -5.16 22.94 6.63
C THR A 73 -3.70 22.48 6.78
N PHE A 74 -2.76 23.15 6.10
CA PHE A 74 -1.34 22.87 6.21
C PHE A 74 -0.74 23.24 7.58
N GLN A 75 -1.27 24.28 8.25
CA GLN A 75 -0.83 24.70 9.59
C GLN A 75 -1.44 23.84 10.71
N ASN A 76 -2.70 23.41 10.55
CA ASN A 76 -3.43 22.62 11.53
C ASN A 76 -3.29 21.11 11.32
N GLY A 77 -2.68 20.68 10.21
CA GLY A 77 -2.49 19.26 9.89
C GLY A 77 -3.79 18.51 9.56
N GLU A 78 -4.94 19.21 9.46
CA GLU A 78 -6.10 18.64 8.78
C GLU A 78 -5.73 18.45 7.30
N VAL A 79 -6.25 17.41 6.65
CA VAL A 79 -6.10 17.25 5.19
C VAL A 79 -7.50 17.45 4.66
N SER A 80 -7.85 18.70 4.34
CA SER A 80 -9.10 19.03 3.68
C SER A 80 -9.07 18.45 2.27
N LEU A 81 -10.13 17.74 1.91
CA LEU A 81 -10.27 17.07 0.63
C LEU A 81 -11.59 17.53 0.01
N ASP A 82 -11.50 18.06 -1.21
CA ASP A 82 -12.65 18.55 -1.96
C ASP A 82 -13.48 17.36 -2.47
N PHE A 83 -14.54 17.06 -1.73
CA PHE A 83 -15.46 16.00 -2.09
C PHE A 83 -16.36 16.34 -3.29
N GLU A 84 -16.54 17.62 -3.65
CA GLU A 84 -17.25 17.97 -4.89
C GLU A 84 -16.39 17.62 -6.11
N LEU A 85 -15.09 17.88 -6.03
CA LEU A 85 -14.15 17.41 -7.05
C LEU A 85 -14.15 15.87 -7.14
N LEU A 86 -14.16 15.17 -6.01
CA LEU A 86 -14.26 13.71 -6.02
C LEU A 86 -15.57 13.21 -6.62
N ASP A 87 -16.69 13.89 -6.40
CA ASP A 87 -17.98 13.51 -7.01
C ASP A 87 -17.92 13.58 -8.53
N ILE A 88 -17.34 14.66 -9.06
CA ILE A 88 -17.14 14.79 -10.51
C ILE A 88 -16.21 13.68 -10.97
N TYR A 89 -15.10 13.49 -10.26
CA TYR A 89 -14.05 12.56 -10.66
C TYR A 89 -14.50 11.10 -10.64
N TYR A 90 -15.06 10.63 -9.53
CA TYR A 90 -15.56 9.27 -9.38
C TYR A 90 -16.96 9.06 -9.98
N GLY A 91 -17.72 10.14 -10.21
CA GLY A 91 -18.98 10.09 -10.95
C GLY A 91 -18.80 9.73 -12.41
N LEU A 92 -17.69 10.14 -13.03
CA LEU A 92 -17.35 9.80 -14.42
C LEU A 92 -17.08 8.31 -14.65
N VAL A 93 -16.76 7.55 -13.60
CA VAL A 93 -16.34 6.15 -13.71
C VAL A 93 -17.40 5.18 -13.16
N LYS A 94 -18.50 5.70 -12.63
CA LYS A 94 -19.56 4.88 -12.02
C LYS A 94 -20.25 4.05 -13.10
N GLY A 95 -20.17 2.72 -12.99
CA GLY A 95 -20.74 1.78 -13.95
C GLY A 95 -19.86 1.50 -15.18
N GLU A 96 -18.69 2.14 -15.29
CA GLU A 96 -17.76 1.95 -16.42
C GLU A 96 -16.72 0.84 -16.14
N GLY A 97 -16.69 0.32 -14.91
CA GLY A 97 -15.73 -0.67 -14.46
C GLY A 97 -14.30 -0.13 -14.27
N THR A 98 -13.48 -0.91 -13.56
CA THR A 98 -12.14 -0.48 -13.13
C THR A 98 -11.03 -0.61 -14.20
N ARG A 99 -11.36 -1.02 -15.43
CA ARG A 99 -10.35 -1.23 -16.51
C ARG A 99 -10.07 0.01 -17.35
N LEU A 100 -10.97 1.00 -17.40
CA LEU A 100 -10.80 2.22 -18.20
C LEU A 100 -9.85 3.24 -17.54
N ASN A 101 -9.66 3.24 -16.21
CA ASN A 101 -8.80 4.22 -15.54
C ASN A 101 -7.31 3.86 -15.50
N ASP A 102 -6.93 2.65 -15.91
CA ASP A 102 -5.56 2.16 -15.80
C ASP A 102 -4.52 3.01 -16.54
N ARG A 103 -4.92 3.77 -17.56
CA ARG A 103 -3.96 4.54 -18.37
C ARG A 103 -4.02 6.05 -18.20
N ILE A 104 -5.16 6.61 -17.80
CA ILE A 104 -5.36 8.08 -17.82
C ILE A 104 -5.31 8.69 -16.42
N PHE A 105 -5.64 7.93 -15.37
CA PHE A 105 -6.02 8.51 -14.08
C PHE A 105 -5.22 7.99 -12.87
N GLN A 106 -4.33 7.01 -13.04
CA GLN A 106 -3.59 6.35 -11.96
C GLN A 106 -2.91 7.32 -10.98
N LYS A 107 -2.27 8.40 -11.45
CA LYS A 107 -1.58 9.35 -10.56
C LYS A 107 -2.53 10.17 -9.68
N ALA A 108 -3.67 10.59 -10.25
CA ALA A 108 -4.68 11.33 -9.50
C ALA A 108 -5.36 10.41 -8.48
N ASN A 109 -5.71 9.18 -8.90
CA ASN A 109 -6.21 8.14 -8.00
C ASN A 109 -5.27 7.87 -6.84
N PHE A 110 -3.98 7.67 -7.11
CA PHE A 110 -2.98 7.44 -6.07
C PHE A 110 -2.93 8.59 -5.05
N TYR A 111 -2.93 9.85 -5.53
CA TYR A 111 -2.93 11.02 -4.66
C TYR A 111 -4.20 11.13 -3.80
N PHE A 112 -5.38 10.90 -4.41
CA PHE A 112 -6.63 10.92 -3.67
C PHE A 112 -6.70 9.78 -2.66
N ALA A 113 -6.29 8.57 -3.04
CA ALA A 113 -6.21 7.43 -2.13
C ALA A 113 -5.31 7.74 -0.93
N GLU A 114 -4.11 8.29 -1.13
CA GLU A 114 -3.23 8.70 -0.02
C GLU A 114 -3.95 9.66 0.94
N LYS A 115 -4.60 10.71 0.41
CA LYS A 115 -5.31 11.71 1.23
C LYS A 115 -6.55 11.17 1.94
N ILE A 116 -7.32 10.30 1.27
CA ILE A 116 -8.53 9.68 1.82
C ILE A 116 -8.13 8.72 2.94
N LEU A 117 -7.20 7.81 2.65
CA LEU A 117 -6.84 6.74 3.56
C LEU A 117 -6.04 7.26 4.76
N SER A 118 -5.17 8.26 4.59
CA SER A 118 -4.35 8.79 5.68
C SER A 118 -5.16 9.54 6.74
N ASN A 119 -6.33 10.10 6.41
CA ASN A 119 -7.17 10.86 7.35
C ASN A 119 -8.48 10.12 7.69
N PRO A 120 -8.75 9.77 8.97
CA PRO A 120 -9.96 9.06 9.36
C PRO A 120 -11.28 9.78 8.99
N LYS A 121 -11.33 11.12 9.09
CA LYS A 121 -12.53 11.89 8.72
C LYS A 121 -12.77 11.82 7.21
N ASN A 122 -11.71 11.92 6.41
CA ASN A 122 -11.82 11.80 4.95
C ASN A 122 -12.29 10.41 4.54
N LEU A 123 -11.73 9.35 5.14
CA LEU A 123 -12.19 7.99 4.89
C LEU A 123 -13.68 7.84 5.25
N GLN A 124 -14.10 8.34 6.40
CA GLN A 124 -15.50 8.25 6.82
C GLN A 124 -16.45 8.94 5.83
N GLU A 125 -16.14 10.17 5.43
CA GLU A 125 -16.97 10.93 4.49
C GLU A 125 -16.92 10.32 3.08
N PHE A 126 -15.76 9.85 2.63
CA PHE A 126 -15.61 9.14 1.35
C PHE A 126 -16.53 7.90 1.30
N ILE A 127 -16.47 7.06 2.32
CA ILE A 127 -17.29 5.85 2.40
C ILE A 127 -18.79 6.17 2.45
N LYS A 128 -19.17 7.28 3.09
CA LYS A 128 -20.56 7.73 3.13
C LYS A 128 -21.02 8.25 1.77
N ARG A 129 -20.21 9.07 1.10
CA ARG A 129 -20.56 9.75 -0.15
C ARG A 129 -20.57 8.79 -1.35
N PHE A 130 -19.64 7.82 -1.38
CA PHE A 130 -19.48 6.85 -2.46
C PHE A 130 -20.00 5.46 -2.11
N ALA A 131 -20.95 5.36 -1.16
CA ALA A 131 -21.47 4.08 -0.66
C ALA A 131 -22.03 3.16 -1.78
N ASP A 132 -22.57 3.75 -2.85
CA ASP A 132 -23.17 3.05 -3.99
C ASP A 132 -22.32 3.14 -5.27
N ASN A 133 -21.03 3.43 -5.15
CA ASN A 133 -20.07 3.51 -6.26
C ASN A 133 -18.96 2.46 -6.05
N GLU A 134 -19.19 1.25 -6.59
CA GLU A 134 -18.27 0.12 -6.37
C GLU A 134 -16.86 0.42 -6.91
N GLU A 135 -16.76 1.05 -8.08
CA GLU A 135 -15.49 1.36 -8.71
C GLU A 135 -14.65 2.33 -7.87
N ALA A 136 -15.27 3.38 -7.34
CA ALA A 136 -14.58 4.34 -6.47
C ALA A 136 -14.02 3.67 -5.21
N LEU A 137 -14.82 2.82 -4.57
CA LEU A 137 -14.38 2.09 -3.38
C LEU A 137 -13.28 1.09 -3.71
N GLU A 138 -13.37 0.38 -4.83
CA GLU A 138 -12.34 -0.56 -5.28
C GLU A 138 -11.00 0.12 -5.53
N TYR A 139 -10.98 1.25 -6.26
CA TYR A 139 -9.74 1.98 -6.51
C TYR A 139 -9.09 2.48 -5.22
N VAL A 140 -9.88 3.08 -4.33
CA VAL A 140 -9.29 3.66 -3.13
C VAL A 140 -8.87 2.58 -2.14
N LEU A 141 -9.65 1.52 -1.95
CA LEU A 141 -9.41 0.56 -0.86
C LEU A 141 -8.67 -0.71 -1.28
N ALA A 142 -8.88 -1.21 -2.51
CA ALA A 142 -8.33 -2.49 -2.95
C ALA A 142 -7.04 -2.38 -3.74
N TRP A 143 -6.91 -1.33 -4.54
CA TRP A 143 -5.71 -1.10 -5.35
C TRP A 143 -4.56 -0.50 -4.53
N HIS A 144 -4.87 0.14 -3.40
CA HIS A 144 -3.91 0.74 -2.48
C HIS A 144 -4.03 0.13 -1.08
N PRO A 145 -3.51 -1.09 -0.87
CA PRO A 145 -3.58 -1.78 0.42
C PRO A 145 -2.80 -0.99 1.49
N PHE A 146 -3.52 -0.26 2.34
CA PHE A 146 -2.89 0.65 3.30
C PHE A 146 -2.51 -0.05 4.60
N TYR A 147 -1.31 -0.65 4.63
CA TYR A 147 -0.83 -1.42 5.78
C TYR A 147 -0.82 -0.59 7.08
N GLU A 148 -0.58 0.73 7.00
CA GLU A 148 -0.52 1.58 8.20
C GLU A 148 -1.78 1.47 9.06
N LYS A 149 -2.92 1.28 8.39
CA LYS A 149 -4.24 1.21 9.03
C LYS A 149 -4.87 -0.17 9.01
N ALA A 150 -4.16 -1.23 8.60
CA ALA A 150 -4.74 -2.57 8.48
C ALA A 150 -5.39 -3.05 9.80
N ALA A 151 -4.80 -2.72 10.95
CA ALA A 151 -5.32 -3.06 12.27
C ALA A 151 -6.37 -2.07 12.82
N GLN A 152 -6.59 -0.93 12.16
CA GLN A 152 -7.51 0.10 12.62
C GLN A 152 -8.95 -0.24 12.21
N LYS A 153 -9.89 -0.06 13.13
CA LYS A 153 -11.29 -0.47 12.95
C LYS A 153 -11.94 0.27 11.78
N GLU A 154 -11.68 1.56 11.64
CA GLU A 154 -12.28 2.41 10.61
C GLU A 154 -11.95 1.92 9.20
N TYR A 155 -10.70 1.49 8.99
CA TYR A 155 -10.24 0.96 7.70
C TYR A 155 -10.78 -0.46 7.45
N GLN A 156 -10.84 -1.31 8.48
CA GLN A 156 -11.48 -2.62 8.38
C GLN A 156 -12.97 -2.51 8.03
N ASP A 157 -13.69 -1.58 8.67
CA ASP A 157 -15.10 -1.32 8.38
C ASP A 157 -15.30 -0.83 6.94
N ALA A 158 -14.39 0.00 6.42
CA ALA A 158 -14.39 0.43 5.02
C ALA A 158 -14.24 -0.75 4.05
N LEU A 159 -13.27 -1.65 4.29
CA LEU A 159 -13.07 -2.86 3.50
C LEU A 159 -14.30 -3.79 3.55
N LEU A 160 -14.92 -3.95 4.73
CA LEU A 160 -16.13 -4.76 4.88
C LEU A 160 -17.35 -4.15 4.19
N LYS A 161 -17.42 -2.82 4.04
CA LYS A 161 -18.44 -2.17 3.21
C LYS A 161 -18.20 -2.41 1.73
N LEU A 162 -16.95 -2.29 1.26
CA LEU A 162 -16.58 -2.62 -0.12
C LEU A 162 -17.03 -4.05 -0.49
N VAL A 163 -16.72 -5.03 0.37
CA VAL A 163 -17.11 -6.44 0.17
C VAL A 163 -18.61 -6.64 -0.09
N LYS A 164 -19.47 -5.82 0.52
CA LYS A 164 -20.92 -5.94 0.37
C LYS A 164 -21.41 -5.47 -1.00
N ILE A 165 -20.71 -4.52 -1.61
CA ILE A 165 -21.16 -3.89 -2.85
C ILE A 165 -20.45 -4.44 -4.09
N THR A 166 -19.15 -4.75 -3.98
CA THR A 166 -18.37 -5.26 -5.12
C THR A 166 -18.91 -6.60 -5.61
N LYS A 167 -18.88 -6.80 -6.92
CA LYS A 167 -19.22 -8.10 -7.54
C LYS A 167 -18.00 -9.00 -7.70
N ASP A 168 -16.81 -8.41 -7.69
CA ASP A 168 -15.54 -9.05 -8.02
C ASP A 168 -15.03 -9.94 -6.90
N ALA A 169 -14.90 -11.23 -7.19
CA ALA A 169 -14.49 -12.22 -6.19
C ALA A 169 -13.07 -11.95 -5.66
N HIS A 170 -12.15 -11.55 -6.54
CA HIS A 170 -10.76 -11.28 -6.16
C HIS A 170 -10.61 -10.09 -5.20
N ILE A 171 -11.44 -9.05 -5.36
CA ILE A 171 -11.52 -7.92 -4.42
C ILE A 171 -12.04 -8.40 -3.07
N LYS A 172 -13.02 -9.31 -3.03
CA LYS A 172 -13.51 -9.88 -1.77
C LYS A 172 -12.47 -10.75 -1.08
N VAL A 173 -11.73 -11.56 -1.84
CA VAL A 173 -10.58 -12.34 -1.31
C VAL A 173 -9.58 -11.39 -0.66
N PHE A 174 -9.18 -10.33 -1.37
CA PHE A 174 -8.28 -9.31 -0.83
C PHE A 174 -8.83 -8.70 0.46
N ALA A 175 -10.04 -8.13 0.42
CA ALA A 175 -10.58 -7.33 1.52
C ALA A 175 -10.79 -8.17 2.79
N TYR A 176 -11.40 -9.36 2.69
CA TYR A 176 -11.53 -10.25 3.85
C TYR A 176 -10.16 -10.68 4.39
N SER A 177 -9.22 -11.04 3.52
CA SER A 177 -7.88 -11.46 3.94
C SER A 177 -7.07 -10.32 4.56
N PHE A 178 -7.28 -9.07 4.12
CA PHE A 178 -6.61 -7.91 4.69
C PHE A 178 -7.17 -7.54 6.07
N VAL A 179 -8.49 -7.69 6.27
CA VAL A 179 -9.12 -7.60 7.59
C VAL A 179 -8.60 -8.70 8.52
N PHE A 180 -8.51 -9.94 8.02
CA PHE A 180 -7.92 -11.06 8.75
C PHE A 180 -6.50 -10.71 9.21
N TYR A 181 -5.65 -10.29 8.27
CA TYR A 181 -4.27 -9.89 8.52
C TYR A 181 -4.17 -8.79 9.60
N GLY A 182 -4.96 -7.72 9.48
CA GLY A 182 -4.93 -6.62 10.43
C GLY A 182 -5.37 -7.01 11.84
N ARG A 183 -6.41 -7.86 11.97
CA ARG A 183 -6.86 -8.39 13.26
C ARG A 183 -5.83 -9.35 13.86
N PHE A 184 -5.19 -10.18 13.04
CA PHE A 184 -4.13 -11.07 13.49
C PHE A 184 -2.92 -10.26 14.00
N MET A 185 -2.42 -9.30 13.22
CA MET A 185 -1.26 -8.49 13.59
C MET A 185 -1.47 -7.64 14.84
N SER A 186 -2.72 -7.25 15.12
CA SER A 186 -3.10 -6.55 16.37
C SER A 186 -3.53 -7.45 17.51
N GLU A 187 -3.41 -8.77 17.34
CA GLU A 187 -3.78 -9.78 18.34
C GLU A 187 -5.26 -9.72 18.75
N LYS A 188 -6.11 -9.16 17.90
CA LYS A 188 -7.57 -9.04 18.09
C LYS A 188 -8.36 -10.13 17.36
N LEU A 189 -7.68 -11.11 16.77
CA LEU A 189 -8.31 -12.23 16.06
C LEU A 189 -8.32 -13.49 16.92
N ASN A 190 -9.49 -13.89 17.41
CA ASN A 190 -9.68 -15.18 18.04
C ASN A 190 -9.96 -16.27 16.99
N LEU A 191 -9.91 -17.54 17.39
CA LEU A 191 -10.06 -18.67 16.47
C LEU A 191 -11.47 -18.77 15.84
N GLU A 192 -12.52 -18.38 16.55
CA GLU A 192 -13.90 -18.45 16.05
C GLU A 192 -14.13 -17.41 14.94
N ASP A 193 -13.70 -16.17 15.20
CA ASP A 193 -13.72 -15.08 14.21
C ASP A 193 -12.83 -15.42 13.01
N ALA A 194 -11.66 -16.05 13.25
CA ALA A 194 -10.78 -16.50 12.19
C ALA A 194 -11.44 -17.56 11.31
N ALA A 195 -12.14 -18.53 11.90
CA ALA A 195 -12.84 -19.57 11.17
C ALA A 195 -13.97 -19.00 10.28
N ASP A 196 -14.76 -18.03 10.79
CA ASP A 196 -15.80 -17.36 10.01
C ASP A 196 -15.22 -16.56 8.84
N LEU A 197 -14.15 -15.79 9.08
CA LEU A 197 -13.46 -15.06 8.02
C LEU A 197 -12.84 -16.01 6.98
N MET A 198 -12.22 -17.10 7.40
CA MET A 198 -11.64 -18.09 6.48
C MET A 198 -12.71 -18.72 5.58
N LYS A 199 -13.87 -19.09 6.12
CA LYS A 199 -14.98 -19.61 5.33
C LYS A 199 -15.43 -18.62 4.25
N LYS A 200 -15.48 -17.33 4.58
CA LYS A 200 -15.81 -16.25 3.62
C LYS A 200 -14.72 -16.10 2.57
N ILE A 201 -13.45 -16.15 2.94
CA ILE A 201 -12.31 -16.06 2.02
C ILE A 201 -12.34 -17.24 1.04
N GLU A 202 -12.44 -18.47 1.54
CA GLU A 202 -12.39 -19.69 0.72
C GLU A 202 -13.53 -19.76 -0.30
N LEU A 203 -14.74 -19.34 0.09
CA LEU A 203 -15.87 -19.22 -0.84
C LEU A 203 -15.54 -18.30 -2.02
N GLN A 204 -14.88 -17.17 -1.77
CA GLN A 204 -14.52 -16.21 -2.80
C GLN A 204 -13.30 -16.65 -3.61
N VAL A 205 -12.34 -17.39 -3.03
CA VAL A 205 -11.22 -17.98 -3.77
C VAL A 205 -11.70 -18.96 -4.83
N VAL A 206 -12.66 -19.84 -4.48
CA VAL A 206 -13.26 -20.78 -5.45
C VAL A 206 -13.94 -20.02 -6.58
N LYS A 207 -14.62 -18.91 -6.27
CA LYS A 207 -15.28 -18.07 -7.28
C LYS A 207 -14.26 -17.36 -8.17
N MET A 208 -13.26 -16.69 -7.57
CA MET A 208 -12.17 -15.98 -8.26
C MET A 208 -11.45 -16.88 -9.28
N ARG A 209 -11.07 -18.09 -8.88
CA ARG A 209 -10.36 -19.05 -9.74
C ARG A 209 -11.22 -19.63 -10.87
N LYS A 210 -12.55 -19.50 -10.79
CA LYS A 210 -13.49 -19.88 -11.86
C LYS A 210 -13.78 -18.72 -12.82
N GLU A 211 -13.68 -17.48 -12.36
CA GLU A 211 -14.01 -16.28 -13.12
C GLU A 211 -12.84 -15.74 -13.95
N SER A 212 -11.61 -16.16 -13.66
CA SER A 212 -10.41 -15.67 -14.32
C SER A 212 -9.45 -16.81 -14.64
N ASP A 213 -9.05 -16.90 -15.91
CA ASP A 213 -7.95 -17.77 -16.35
C ASP A 213 -6.57 -17.18 -16.01
N VAL A 214 -6.51 -15.90 -15.63
CA VAL A 214 -5.28 -15.21 -15.21
C VAL A 214 -5.05 -15.41 -13.71
N TYR A 215 -3.82 -15.74 -13.35
CA TYR A 215 -3.39 -15.93 -11.96
C TYR A 215 -3.31 -14.58 -11.22
N MET A 216 -4.16 -14.38 -10.22
CA MET A 216 -4.18 -13.12 -9.45
C MET A 216 -3.25 -13.19 -8.24
N ALA A 217 -1.96 -12.93 -8.48
CA ALA A 217 -0.90 -13.16 -7.49
C ALA A 217 -1.12 -12.48 -6.13
N PHE A 218 -1.62 -11.24 -6.12
CA PHE A 218 -1.80 -10.50 -4.87
C PHE A 218 -2.97 -11.05 -4.02
N PRO A 219 -4.19 -11.24 -4.55
CA PRO A 219 -5.25 -11.98 -3.86
C PRO A 219 -4.84 -13.39 -3.40
N GLU A 220 -4.11 -14.14 -4.24
CA GLU A 220 -3.63 -15.49 -3.91
C GLU A 220 -2.62 -15.47 -2.76
N ALA A 221 -1.70 -14.50 -2.75
CA ALA A 221 -0.78 -14.30 -1.64
C ALA A 221 -1.54 -13.97 -0.35
N ARG A 222 -2.54 -13.08 -0.41
CA ARG A 222 -3.34 -12.68 0.76
C ARG A 222 -4.12 -13.83 1.35
N TYR A 223 -4.73 -14.66 0.51
CA TYR A 223 -5.37 -15.90 0.93
C TYR A 223 -4.38 -16.86 1.59
N THR A 224 -3.20 -17.06 0.98
CA THR A 224 -2.15 -17.93 1.51
C THR A 224 -1.70 -17.47 2.89
N ILE A 225 -1.52 -16.15 3.08
CA ILE A 225 -1.18 -15.55 4.38
C ILE A 225 -2.27 -15.82 5.42
N ALA A 226 -3.55 -15.60 5.07
CA ALA A 226 -4.65 -15.85 5.99
C ALA A 226 -4.71 -17.31 6.42
N LYS A 227 -4.45 -18.26 5.50
CA LYS A 227 -4.34 -19.69 5.83
C LYS A 227 -3.23 -19.98 6.83
N TYR A 228 -2.01 -19.49 6.61
CA TYR A 228 -0.90 -19.72 7.54
C TYR A 228 -1.18 -19.14 8.92
N PHE A 229 -1.75 -17.93 8.98
CA PHE A 229 -2.13 -17.33 10.25
C PHE A 229 -3.25 -18.10 10.94
N TYR A 230 -4.23 -18.62 10.19
CA TYR A 230 -5.28 -19.47 10.76
C TYR A 230 -4.72 -20.78 11.31
N MET A 231 -3.83 -21.46 10.58
CA MET A 231 -3.14 -22.65 11.05
C MET A 231 -2.33 -22.37 12.31
N PHE A 232 -1.58 -21.26 12.34
CA PHE A 232 -0.86 -20.82 13.53
C PHE A 232 -1.80 -20.64 14.72
N LEU A 233 -2.97 -20.01 14.56
CA LEU A 233 -3.95 -19.87 15.65
C LEU A 233 -4.50 -21.24 16.13
N GLN A 234 -4.66 -22.21 15.22
CA GLN A 234 -5.08 -23.56 15.58
C GLN A 234 -4.00 -24.27 16.40
N GLU A 235 -2.75 -24.23 15.94
CA GLU A 235 -1.58 -24.81 16.59
C GLU A 235 -1.36 -24.26 18.01
N GLN A 236 -1.56 -22.94 18.20
CA GLN A 236 -1.46 -22.31 19.52
C GLN A 236 -2.57 -22.75 20.50
N LYS A 237 -3.71 -23.24 20.00
CA LYS A 237 -4.84 -23.70 20.82
C LYS A 237 -4.79 -25.19 21.10
N SER A 238 -4.30 -26.01 20.16
CA SER A 238 -4.03 -27.43 20.37
C SER A 238 -2.79 -27.57 21.25
N THR A 239 -2.93 -28.13 22.44
CA THR A 239 -1.85 -28.31 23.44
C THR A 239 -0.69 -29.18 22.94
N GLY A 240 0.23 -28.61 22.15
CA GLY A 240 1.54 -29.18 21.84
C GLY A 240 1.59 -30.12 20.63
N ASP A 241 0.46 -30.51 20.04
CA ASP A 241 0.49 -31.18 18.75
C ASP A 241 0.73 -30.12 17.67
N GLN A 242 1.98 -30.03 17.20
CA GLN A 242 2.27 -29.38 15.93
C GLN A 242 1.31 -29.95 14.91
N ILE A 243 0.42 -29.12 14.36
CA ILE A 243 -0.29 -29.48 13.14
C ILE A 243 0.78 -29.52 12.06
N SER A 244 1.46 -30.67 11.94
CA SER A 244 2.52 -30.96 10.98
C SER A 244 1.96 -31.12 9.56
N ALA A 245 0.88 -30.42 9.25
CA ALA A 245 0.47 -30.23 7.89
C ALA A 245 1.39 -29.14 7.33
N SER A 246 2.53 -29.58 6.79
CA SER A 246 3.23 -28.80 5.77
C SER A 246 2.19 -28.42 4.73
N TYR A 247 1.72 -27.18 4.76
CA TYR A 247 0.98 -26.63 3.64
C TYR A 247 2.00 -26.49 2.53
N GLU A 248 2.11 -27.53 1.69
CA GLU A 248 2.87 -27.41 0.45
C GLU A 248 2.31 -26.19 -0.27
N LEU A 249 3.20 -25.29 -0.69
CA LEU A 249 2.94 -24.14 -1.53
C LEU A 249 2.41 -24.57 -2.92
N LYS A 250 1.29 -25.29 -2.98
CA LYS A 250 0.57 -25.68 -4.21
C LYS A 250 -0.11 -24.49 -4.89
N ASN A 251 0.10 -23.27 -4.39
CA ASN A 251 -0.54 -22.07 -4.89
C ASN A 251 0.27 -21.35 -5.98
N LEU A 252 1.54 -21.69 -6.19
CA LEU A 252 2.19 -21.33 -7.46
C LEU A 252 1.89 -22.47 -8.43
N PRO A 253 1.05 -22.26 -9.47
CA PRO A 253 0.89 -23.25 -10.53
C PRO A 253 2.26 -23.74 -11.00
N GLU A 254 2.58 -25.01 -10.74
CA GLU A 254 3.84 -25.62 -11.20
C GLU A 254 3.89 -25.74 -12.73
N ASN A 255 2.73 -25.66 -13.39
CA ASN A 255 2.57 -25.72 -14.84
C ASN A 255 1.74 -24.52 -15.33
N GLY A 256 2.40 -23.54 -15.94
CA GLY A 256 1.76 -22.37 -16.55
C GLY A 256 2.62 -21.11 -16.38
N GLY A 257 2.78 -20.33 -17.44
CA GLY A 257 3.67 -19.16 -17.48
C GLY A 257 3.22 -17.99 -16.59
N ILE A 258 3.28 -18.15 -15.27
CA ILE A 258 3.12 -17.08 -14.29
C ILE A 258 4.21 -16.04 -14.54
N LEU A 259 3.81 -14.78 -14.67
CA LEU A 259 4.75 -13.70 -14.94
C LEU A 259 5.77 -13.59 -13.79
N PHE A 260 7.00 -13.26 -14.12
CA PHE A 260 8.05 -13.08 -13.11
C PHE A 260 7.65 -12.06 -12.02
N ALA A 261 6.94 -11.00 -12.41
CA ALA A 261 6.38 -10.02 -11.50
C ALA A 261 5.41 -10.62 -10.46
N GLU A 262 4.52 -11.50 -10.89
CA GLU A 262 3.55 -12.20 -10.05
C GLU A 262 4.25 -13.11 -9.04
N GLN A 263 5.31 -13.78 -9.47
CA GLN A 263 6.12 -14.63 -8.60
C GLN A 263 6.83 -13.81 -7.51
N ILE A 264 7.45 -12.66 -7.87
CA ILE A 264 8.07 -11.75 -6.90
C ILE A 264 7.07 -11.32 -5.84
N ILE A 265 5.88 -10.84 -6.25
CA ILE A 265 4.84 -10.38 -5.33
C ILE A 265 4.46 -11.51 -4.38
N PHE A 266 4.09 -12.67 -4.93
CA PHE A 266 3.64 -13.79 -4.12
C PHE A 266 4.70 -14.24 -3.10
N ARG A 267 5.92 -14.52 -3.56
CA ARG A 267 7.04 -14.95 -2.71
C ARG A 267 7.33 -13.93 -1.62
N THR A 268 7.39 -12.65 -1.96
CA THR A 268 7.69 -11.57 -1.01
C THR A 268 6.69 -11.51 0.14
N TYR A 269 5.39 -11.43 -0.17
CA TYR A 269 4.38 -11.24 0.87
C TYR A 269 4.14 -12.51 1.70
N VAL A 270 4.17 -13.69 1.08
CA VAL A 270 4.00 -14.96 1.80
C VAL A 270 5.19 -15.23 2.72
N SER A 271 6.43 -15.08 2.25
CA SER A 271 7.62 -15.22 3.10
C SER A 271 7.65 -14.20 4.24
N SER A 272 7.19 -12.98 3.99
CA SER A 272 7.11 -11.95 5.03
C SER A 272 6.14 -12.34 6.16
N ALA A 273 5.00 -12.95 5.82
CA ALA A 273 4.07 -13.50 6.81
C ALA A 273 4.64 -14.72 7.54
N LEU A 274 5.32 -15.63 6.83
CA LEU A 274 5.98 -16.78 7.44
C LEU A 274 7.07 -16.36 8.43
N ASN A 275 7.87 -15.34 8.09
CA ASN A 275 8.82 -14.70 9.00
C ASN A 275 8.15 -14.03 10.21
N ALA A 276 6.89 -13.61 10.11
CA ALA A 276 6.17 -13.05 11.25
C ALA A 276 5.80 -14.14 12.28
N ILE A 277 5.51 -15.36 11.83
CA ILE A 277 5.14 -16.52 12.66
C ILE A 277 6.29 -17.52 12.85
N GLU A 278 7.53 -17.07 12.65
CA GLU A 278 8.76 -17.85 12.86
C GLU A 278 8.92 -19.15 12.04
N ARG A 279 8.24 -19.24 10.89
CA ARG A 279 8.38 -20.37 9.95
C ARG A 279 9.46 -20.08 8.92
N TYR A 280 10.71 -19.93 9.38
CA TYR A 280 11.83 -19.43 8.56
C TYR A 280 12.25 -20.40 7.45
N GLU A 281 12.17 -21.71 7.68
CA GLU A 281 12.46 -22.74 6.68
C GLU A 281 11.45 -22.71 5.54
N ASP A 282 10.16 -22.52 5.85
CA ASP A 282 9.11 -22.37 4.84
C ASP A 282 9.28 -21.04 4.09
N ALA A 283 9.69 -19.98 4.79
CA ALA A 283 10.01 -18.70 4.16
C ALA A 283 11.19 -18.81 3.19
N ASP A 284 12.22 -19.60 3.51
CA ASP A 284 13.38 -19.89 2.64
C ASP A 284 12.97 -20.71 1.42
N ALA A 285 12.04 -21.65 1.57
CA ALA A 285 11.51 -22.46 0.48
C ALA A 285 10.85 -21.61 -0.63
N CYS A 286 10.29 -20.45 -0.30
CA CYS A 286 9.79 -19.48 -1.27
C CYS A 286 10.91 -18.78 -2.08
N PHE A 287 12.15 -18.79 -1.59
CA PHE A 287 13.32 -18.13 -2.20
C PHE A 287 14.25 -19.09 -2.96
N LYS A 288 13.82 -20.33 -3.24
CA LYS A 288 14.65 -21.36 -3.94
C LYS A 288 15.30 -20.85 -5.22
N GLU A 289 14.59 -20.04 -6.00
CA GLU A 289 15.13 -19.35 -7.17
C GLU A 289 15.32 -17.87 -6.84
N ILE A 290 16.57 -17.49 -6.56
CA ILE A 290 16.92 -16.10 -6.26
C ILE A 290 17.07 -15.35 -7.58
N PRO A 291 16.29 -14.28 -7.82
CA PRO A 291 16.48 -13.45 -9.01
C PRO A 291 17.86 -12.81 -9.05
N THR A 292 18.43 -12.74 -10.24
CA THR A 292 19.62 -11.93 -10.52
C THR A 292 19.28 -10.43 -10.45
N GLU A 293 20.27 -9.57 -10.17
CA GLU A 293 20.07 -8.11 -10.23
C GLU A 293 19.58 -7.64 -11.60
N LYS A 294 19.99 -8.32 -12.68
CA LYS A 294 19.46 -8.06 -14.03
C LYS A 294 17.95 -8.26 -14.10
N GLN A 295 17.44 -9.38 -13.59
CA GLN A 295 16.01 -9.67 -13.58
C GLN A 295 15.24 -8.70 -12.67
N LEU A 296 15.82 -8.28 -11.54
CA LEU A 296 15.20 -7.28 -10.66
C LEU A 296 15.13 -5.91 -11.34
N ASN A 297 16.15 -5.51 -12.08
CA ASN A 297 16.15 -4.26 -12.85
C ASN A 297 15.11 -4.31 -13.98
N GLU A 298 15.04 -5.41 -14.73
CA GLU A 298 14.00 -5.62 -15.76
C GLU A 298 12.59 -5.55 -15.15
N PHE A 299 12.37 -6.17 -13.98
CA PHE A 299 11.11 -6.05 -13.24
C PHE A 299 10.78 -4.60 -12.87
N ALA A 300 11.75 -3.81 -12.39
CA ALA A 300 11.53 -2.40 -12.06
C ALA A 300 11.15 -1.55 -13.29
N GLU A 301 11.80 -1.80 -14.43
CA GLU A 301 11.56 -1.09 -15.68
C GLU A 301 10.19 -1.41 -16.26
N GLU A 302 9.80 -2.69 -16.25
CA GLU A 302 8.50 -3.15 -16.75
C GLU A 302 7.34 -2.81 -15.79
N ASN A 303 7.62 -2.74 -14.48
CA ASN A 303 6.62 -2.54 -13.43
C ASN A 303 6.99 -1.36 -12.52
N PRO A 304 7.01 -0.11 -13.04
CA PRO A 304 7.48 1.05 -12.27
C PRO A 304 6.65 1.32 -11.01
N HIS A 305 5.38 0.91 -10.98
CA HIS A 305 4.49 1.02 -9.82
C HIS A 305 4.78 -0.04 -8.74
N LEU A 306 5.54 -1.09 -9.07
CA LEU A 306 5.93 -2.17 -8.16
C LEU A 306 7.40 -2.13 -7.76
N GLN A 307 8.18 -1.12 -8.20
CA GLN A 307 9.61 -1.01 -7.91
C GLN A 307 9.95 -1.19 -6.42
N ALA A 308 9.09 -0.65 -5.54
CA ALA A 308 9.24 -0.78 -4.09
C ALA A 308 9.25 -2.24 -3.59
N ASN A 309 8.62 -3.16 -4.33
CA ASN A 309 8.60 -4.58 -3.99
C ASN A 309 9.98 -5.24 -4.11
N ILE A 310 10.93 -4.66 -4.86
CA ILE A 310 12.32 -5.15 -4.86
C ILE A 310 12.94 -4.99 -3.48
N PHE A 311 12.72 -3.83 -2.84
CA PHE A 311 13.24 -3.58 -1.49
C PHE A 311 12.52 -4.45 -0.46
N LEU A 312 11.21 -4.64 -0.60
CA LEU A 312 10.44 -5.59 0.22
C LEU A 312 10.95 -7.03 0.08
N TYR A 313 11.22 -7.48 -1.15
CA TYR A 313 11.80 -8.79 -1.43
C TYR A 313 13.16 -8.93 -0.73
N LYS A 314 14.06 -7.95 -0.91
CA LYS A 314 15.40 -7.95 -0.32
C LYS A 314 15.35 -7.97 1.21
N ILE A 315 14.56 -7.10 1.86
CA ILE A 315 14.46 -7.09 3.33
C ILE A 315 13.81 -8.35 3.88
N THR A 316 12.79 -8.90 3.21
CA THR A 316 12.14 -10.15 3.62
C THR A 316 13.13 -11.31 3.57
N ARG A 317 13.93 -11.40 2.50
CA ARG A 317 15.00 -12.40 2.39
C ARG A 317 16.06 -12.20 3.46
N ALA A 318 16.48 -10.97 3.73
CA ALA A 318 17.46 -10.68 4.79
C ALA A 318 16.98 -11.14 6.18
N ILE A 319 15.70 -10.93 6.50
CA ILE A 319 15.09 -11.43 7.74
C ILE A 319 15.17 -12.96 7.80
N THR A 320 14.76 -13.63 6.72
CA THR A 320 14.80 -15.10 6.61
C THR A 320 16.20 -15.64 6.85
N LEU A 321 17.20 -15.10 6.14
CA LEU A 321 18.61 -15.51 6.27
C LEU A 321 19.17 -15.25 7.67
N PHE A 322 18.80 -14.13 8.30
CA PHE A 322 19.25 -13.81 9.66
C PHE A 322 18.81 -14.89 10.66
N TYR A 323 17.54 -15.26 10.65
CA TYR A 323 17.01 -16.27 11.58
C TYR A 323 17.43 -17.70 11.25
N LEU A 324 17.83 -17.99 10.01
CA LEU A 324 18.49 -19.25 9.62
C LEU A 324 19.99 -19.29 9.92
N GLY A 325 20.53 -18.32 10.67
CA GLY A 325 21.93 -18.26 11.06
C GLY A 325 22.90 -17.76 9.99
N LYS A 326 22.42 -17.38 8.79
CA LYS A 326 23.22 -16.80 7.70
C LYS A 326 23.40 -15.29 7.88
N ARG A 327 23.94 -14.90 9.04
CA ARG A 327 24.01 -13.49 9.47
C ARG A 327 24.84 -12.60 8.53
N SER A 328 25.95 -13.09 7.99
CA SER A 328 26.78 -12.33 7.05
C SER A 328 25.98 -11.88 5.84
N ASP A 329 25.23 -12.81 5.24
CA ASP A 329 24.45 -12.57 4.02
C ASP A 329 23.29 -11.61 4.31
N ALA A 330 22.65 -11.77 5.48
CA ALA A 330 21.61 -10.86 5.93
C ALA A 330 22.12 -9.42 6.10
N VAL A 331 23.31 -9.24 6.70
CA VAL A 331 23.96 -7.92 6.86
C VAL A 331 24.28 -7.32 5.50
N THR A 332 24.88 -8.08 4.58
CA THR A 332 25.21 -7.60 3.23
C THR A 332 23.97 -7.10 2.49
N ILE A 333 22.85 -7.83 2.57
CA ILE A 333 21.60 -7.38 1.95
C ILE A 333 21.07 -6.13 2.66
N PHE A 334 21.05 -6.12 4.00
CA PHE A 334 20.53 -5.00 4.79
C PHE A 334 21.28 -3.69 4.48
N GLU A 335 22.60 -3.74 4.39
CA GLU A 335 23.45 -2.57 4.07
C GLU A 335 23.30 -2.08 2.63
N SER A 336 22.82 -2.95 1.71
CA SER A 336 22.52 -2.57 0.32
C SER A 336 21.18 -1.85 0.14
N LEU A 337 20.31 -1.88 1.17
CA LEU A 337 18.99 -1.24 1.09
C LEU A 337 19.11 0.29 1.19
N PRO A 338 18.21 1.05 0.55
CA PRO A 338 18.26 2.50 0.59
C PRO A 338 18.06 3.01 2.02
N ILE A 339 18.92 3.95 2.44
CA ILE A 339 18.85 4.57 3.76
C ILE A 339 17.73 5.61 3.82
N ASP A 340 17.44 6.29 2.70
CA ASP A 340 16.40 7.33 2.64
C ASP A 340 15.03 6.75 2.30
N ILE A 341 14.39 6.14 3.30
CA ILE A 341 13.03 5.59 3.21
C ILE A 341 11.97 6.70 3.04
N ASN A 342 12.35 7.97 3.17
CA ASN A 342 11.44 9.10 2.94
C ASN A 342 11.31 9.50 1.47
N ASP A 343 12.06 8.85 0.57
CA ASP A 343 11.85 9.01 -0.86
C ASP A 343 10.52 8.40 -1.30
N GLY A 344 9.51 9.26 -1.46
CA GLY A 344 8.19 8.87 -1.95
C GLY A 344 8.17 8.33 -3.39
N LYS A 345 9.30 8.39 -4.14
CA LYS A 345 9.43 7.70 -5.43
C LYS A 345 9.68 6.20 -5.27
N ASN A 346 10.48 5.83 -4.28
CA ASN A 346 10.88 4.44 -4.04
C ASN A 346 9.97 3.74 -3.02
N PHE A 347 9.31 4.51 -2.15
CA PHE A 347 8.43 4.01 -1.10
C PHE A 347 7.07 4.71 -1.14
N PRO A 348 6.13 4.24 -1.98
CA PRO A 348 4.77 4.75 -2.02
C PRO A 348 4.06 4.56 -0.67
N PHE A 349 3.05 5.37 -0.38
CA PHE A 349 2.39 5.41 0.93
C PHE A 349 1.76 4.06 1.32
N ASP A 350 1.30 3.28 0.33
CA ASP A 350 0.64 2.00 0.54
C ASP A 350 1.61 0.94 1.04
N CYS A 351 2.88 0.92 0.59
CA CYS A 351 3.85 -0.10 1.02
C CYS A 351 4.96 0.40 1.97
N LYS A 352 5.15 1.72 2.12
CA LYS A 352 6.25 2.33 2.90
C LYS A 352 6.32 1.78 4.32
N ILE A 353 5.21 1.84 5.06
CA ILE A 353 5.19 1.43 6.46
C ILE A 353 5.48 -0.06 6.63
N TYR A 354 5.07 -0.87 5.64
CA TYR A 354 5.28 -2.31 5.63
C TYR A 354 6.77 -2.65 5.44
N PHE A 355 7.48 -1.86 4.62
CA PHE A 355 8.94 -1.92 4.51
C PHE A 355 9.61 -1.44 5.80
N GLU A 356 9.23 -0.27 6.33
CA GLU A 356 9.84 0.31 7.54
C GLU A 356 9.75 -0.66 8.73
N LEU A 357 8.58 -1.27 8.96
CA LEU A 357 8.41 -2.26 10.02
C LEU A 357 9.42 -3.41 9.92
N GLN A 358 9.63 -3.94 8.72
CA GLN A 358 10.58 -5.03 8.47
C GLN A 358 12.04 -4.56 8.60
N TYR A 359 12.36 -3.40 8.04
CA TYR A 359 13.69 -2.81 8.09
C TYR A 359 14.12 -2.55 9.54
N TYR A 360 13.30 -1.83 10.30
CA TYR A 360 13.64 -1.52 11.69
C TYR A 360 13.56 -2.74 12.60
N ARG A 361 12.68 -3.72 12.31
CA ARG A 361 12.69 -5.02 13.01
C ARG A 361 14.03 -5.73 12.83
N LEU A 362 14.50 -5.91 11.60
CA LEU A 362 15.79 -6.57 11.36
C LEU A 362 16.96 -5.74 11.91
N GLY A 363 16.95 -4.43 11.67
CA GLY A 363 18.00 -3.51 12.05
C GLY A 363 18.29 -3.53 13.56
N LYS A 364 17.25 -3.54 14.41
CA LYS A 364 17.45 -3.62 15.88
C LYS A 364 18.10 -4.94 16.33
N HIS A 365 17.89 -6.04 15.60
CA HIS A 365 18.52 -7.34 15.90
C HIS A 365 19.95 -7.45 15.35
N LEU A 366 20.19 -6.90 14.16
CA LEU A 366 21.53 -6.85 13.58
C LEU A 366 22.45 -5.92 14.36
N PHE A 367 21.93 -4.78 14.83
CA PHE A 367 22.68 -3.72 15.49
C PHE A 367 22.04 -3.33 16.84
N PRO A 368 22.09 -4.19 17.87
CA PRO A 368 21.40 -3.95 19.15
C PRO A 368 21.88 -2.71 19.92
N LYS A 369 23.06 -2.17 19.59
CA LYS A 369 23.59 -0.93 20.16
C LYS A 369 23.02 0.35 19.52
N ARG A 370 22.24 0.24 18.45
CA ARG A 370 21.60 1.37 17.73
C ARG A 370 20.20 1.59 18.27
N GLU A 371 20.11 2.36 19.36
CA GLU A 371 18.83 2.67 20.02
C GLU A 371 17.83 3.38 19.10
N ASP A 372 18.31 4.15 18.12
CA ASP A 372 17.47 4.82 17.13
C ASP A 372 16.63 3.83 16.29
N LEU A 373 17.17 2.65 15.98
CA LEU A 373 16.44 1.61 15.25
C LEU A 373 15.31 1.02 16.10
N LYS A 374 15.58 0.77 17.39
CA LYS A 374 14.57 0.29 18.33
C LYS A 374 13.47 1.32 18.55
N LEU A 375 13.82 2.56 18.84
CA LEU A 375 12.86 3.64 19.05
C LEU A 375 11.95 3.84 17.84
N ARG A 376 12.53 3.76 16.62
CA ARG A 376 11.75 3.87 15.39
C ARG A 376 10.83 2.67 15.19
N PHE A 377 11.29 1.44 15.46
CA PHE A 377 10.43 0.26 15.44
C PHE A 377 9.26 0.39 16.42
N ASP A 378 9.52 0.75 17.67
CA ASP A 378 8.51 0.89 18.73
C ASP A 378 7.47 1.96 18.34
N PHE A 379 7.90 3.09 17.77
CA PHE A 379 7.02 4.11 17.22
C PHE A 379 6.11 3.56 16.11
N LEU A 380 6.66 2.76 15.19
CA LEU A 380 5.89 2.17 14.09
C LEU A 380 4.86 1.15 14.60
N ILE A 381 5.20 0.36 15.61
CA ILE A 381 4.27 -0.56 16.26
C ILE A 381 3.12 0.21 16.91
N ALA A 382 3.41 1.28 17.65
CA ALA A 382 2.37 2.11 18.24
C ALA A 382 1.45 2.74 17.18
N LYS A 383 2.04 3.21 16.07
CA LYS A 383 1.31 3.80 14.95
C LYS A 383 0.38 2.81 14.23
N THR A 384 0.88 1.60 13.99
CA THR A 384 0.20 0.57 13.19
C THR A 384 -0.67 -0.39 14.01
N GLN A 385 -0.46 -0.45 15.33
CA GLN A 385 -1.05 -1.43 16.25
C GLN A 385 -0.66 -2.89 15.94
N TYR A 386 0.49 -3.13 15.30
CA TYR A 386 0.96 -4.49 14.96
C TYR A 386 1.67 -5.17 16.13
N THR A 387 0.98 -5.27 17.27
CA THR A 387 1.56 -5.76 18.52
C THR A 387 2.08 -7.20 18.43
N PHE A 388 1.58 -8.02 17.50
CA PHE A 388 2.08 -9.38 17.25
C PHE A 388 3.58 -9.44 16.95
N LEU A 389 4.12 -8.42 16.27
CA LEU A 389 5.55 -8.34 15.94
C LEU A 389 6.45 -8.15 17.17
N ASN A 390 5.88 -7.91 18.36
CA ASN A 390 6.61 -7.86 19.63
C ASN A 390 6.72 -9.22 20.33
N ARG A 391 5.97 -10.25 19.94
CA ARG A 391 5.93 -11.53 20.68
C ARG A 391 7.26 -12.29 20.68
N PHE A 392 8.05 -12.10 19.63
CA PHE A 392 9.25 -12.88 19.38
C PHE A 392 10.48 -11.97 19.47
N GLN A 393 10.96 -11.77 20.70
CA GLN A 393 12.09 -10.88 21.04
C GLN A 393 13.36 -11.62 21.48
N CYS A 394 13.46 -12.94 21.26
CA CYS A 394 14.61 -13.73 21.68
C CYS A 394 15.92 -13.28 21.01
#